data_AF-A0A705D6Z6-F1
#
_entry.id   AF-A0A705D6Z6-F1
#
_cell.length_a   1.000
_cell.length_b   1.000
_cell.length_c   1.000
_cell.angle_alpha   90.00
_cell.angle_beta   90.00
_cell.angle_gamma   90.00
#
_symmetry.space_group_name_H-M   'P 1'
#
loop_
_entity.id
_entity.type
_entity.pdbx_description
1 polymer ?
#
loop_
_entity_poly.entity_id
_entity_poly.type
_entity_poly.pdbx_seq_one_letter_code
_entity_poly.pdbx_strand_id
1 'polypeptide(L)'
;SLCKSFDAYRAWVTVEAGHYDAIQLPDGTLRKHPRSIAFSSMDEVEFQQLYKSALDVLWRWILSRTFRTQREAENAAAQLMSFAG
;
A
#
# COMPACT_ATOMS: atom_id res chain seq x y z
N SER A 1 2.96 -16.04 12.27
CA SER A 1 3.01 -14.68 12.85
C SER A 1 3.39 -13.61 11.82
N LEU A 2 4.39 -13.86 10.96
CA LEU A 2 4.80 -12.91 9.89
C LEU A 2 3.70 -12.61 8.84
N CYS A 3 2.89 -13.61 8.46
CA CYS A 3 1.77 -13.42 7.53
C CYS A 3 0.71 -12.46 8.07
N LYS A 4 0.32 -12.62 9.35
CA LYS A 4 -0.64 -11.73 10.03
C LYS A 4 -0.16 -10.29 10.08
N SER A 5 1.14 -10.07 10.34
CA SER A 5 1.72 -8.72 10.28
C SER A 5 1.74 -8.17 8.86
N PHE A 6 2.08 -9.00 7.86
CA PHE A 6 2.05 -8.56 6.47
C PHE A 6 0.64 -8.18 6.02
N ASP A 7 -0.37 -9.00 6.31
CA ASP A 7 -1.77 -8.72 5.97
C ASP A 7 -2.29 -7.46 6.68
N ALA A 8 -1.93 -7.27 7.96
CA ALA A 8 -2.27 -6.06 8.71
C ALA A 8 -1.61 -4.81 8.12
N TYR A 9 -0.32 -4.88 7.76
CA TYR A 9 0.38 -3.77 7.12
C TYR A 9 -0.18 -3.47 5.73
N ARG A 10 -0.45 -4.50 4.93
CA ARG A 10 -1.09 -4.35 3.61
C ARG A 10 -2.45 -3.69 3.74
N ALA A 11 -3.30 -4.17 4.67
CA ALA A 11 -4.60 -3.57 4.94
C ALA A 11 -4.48 -2.09 5.34
N TRP A 12 -3.53 -1.77 6.22
CA TRP A 12 -3.27 -0.39 6.64
C TRP A 12 -2.82 0.50 5.47
N VAL A 13 -1.84 0.07 4.66
CA VAL A 13 -1.38 0.81 3.48
C VAL A 13 -2.52 1.04 2.50
N THR A 14 -3.34 0.03 2.23
CA THR A 14 -4.51 0.13 1.35
C THR A 14 -5.51 1.20 1.82
N VAL A 15 -5.76 1.27 3.15
CA VAL A 15 -6.64 2.30 3.72
C VAL A 15 -6.02 3.68 3.64
N GLU A 16 -4.75 3.83 3.98
CA GLU A 16 -4.04 5.12 3.93
C GLU A 16 -3.87 5.63 2.49
N ALA A 17 -3.76 4.73 1.51
CA ALA A 17 -3.74 5.06 0.10
C ALA A 17 -5.13 5.47 -0.44
N GLY A 18 -6.16 5.49 0.41
CA GLY A 18 -7.52 5.90 0.04
C GLY A 18 -8.38 4.80 -0.59
N HIS A 19 -7.87 3.58 -0.70
CA HIS A 19 -8.58 2.45 -1.29
C HIS A 19 -9.38 1.69 -0.22
N TYR A 20 -10.35 2.36 0.41
CA TYR A 20 -11.21 1.75 1.41
C TYR A 20 -12.68 2.07 1.18
N ASP A 21 -13.55 1.20 1.69
CA ASP A 21 -14.97 1.44 1.76
C ASP A 21 -15.32 1.84 3.20
N ALA A 22 -16.12 2.91 3.34
CA ALA A 22 -16.57 3.37 4.65
C ALA A 22 -17.87 2.64 5.00
N ILE A 23 -17.80 1.74 5.98
CA ILE A 23 -18.96 0.98 6.45
C ILE A 23 -19.50 1.66 7.69
N GLN A 24 -20.77 2.06 7.65
CA GLN A 24 -21.47 2.53 8.84
C GLN A 24 -21.94 1.34 9.67
N LEU A 25 -21.52 1.31 10.93
CA LEU A 25 -21.89 0.28 11.89
C LEU A 25 -23.27 0.61 12.49
N PRO A 26 -23.98 -0.39 13.06
CA PRO A 26 -25.27 -0.17 13.71
C PRO A 26 -25.24 0.83 14.88
N ASP A 27 -24.06 1.05 15.47
CA ASP A 27 -23.82 2.04 16.53
C ASP A 27 -23.58 3.47 15.99
N GLY A 28 -23.66 3.66 14.67
CA GLY A 28 -23.42 4.93 13.98
C GLY A 28 -21.96 5.23 13.67
N THR A 29 -21.01 4.41 14.12
CA THR A 29 -19.58 4.62 13.86
C THR A 29 -19.21 4.26 12.41
N LEU A 30 -18.21 4.95 11.86
CA LEU A 30 -17.68 4.66 10.52
C LEU A 30 -16.40 3.84 10.63
N ARG A 31 -16.40 2.65 10.01
CA ARG A 31 -15.24 1.78 9.91
C ARG A 31 -14.70 1.79 8.49
N LYS A 32 -13.40 2.08 8.36
CA LYS A 32 -12.69 1.95 7.07
C LYS A 32 -12.36 0.48 6.85
N HIS A 33 -12.91 -0.10 5.78
CA HIS A 33 -12.61 -1.45 5.35
C HIS A 33 -11.71 -1.40 4.11
N PRO A 34 -10.48 -1.95 4.12
CA PRO A 34 -9.62 -1.96 2.94
C PRO A 34 -10.32 -2.65 1.78
N ARG A 35 -10.29 -2.04 0.60
CA ARG A 35 -10.88 -2.65 -0.59
C ARG A 35 -10.04 -3.87 -1.01
N SER A 36 -10.72 -4.95 -1.40
CA SER A 36 -10.06 -6.09 -2.04
C SER A 36 -9.64 -5.69 -3.46
N ILE A 37 -8.35 -5.42 -3.61
CA ILE A 37 -7.73 -5.01 -4.87
C ILE A 37 -7.44 -6.26 -5.72
N ALA A 38 -8.11 -6.36 -6.87
CA ALA A 38 -7.89 -7.42 -7.87
C ALA A 38 -6.86 -6.95 -8.91
N PHE A 39 -5.57 -7.13 -8.64
CA PHE A 39 -4.47 -6.70 -9.52
C PHE A 39 -4.60 -7.19 -10.96
N SER A 40 -5.13 -8.40 -11.16
CA SER A 40 -5.33 -8.99 -12.49
C SER A 40 -6.46 -8.37 -13.31
N SER A 41 -7.32 -7.58 -12.67
CA SER A 41 -8.51 -6.96 -13.30
C SER A 41 -8.36 -5.46 -13.51
N MET A 42 -7.28 -4.85 -13.03
CA MET A 42 -6.98 -3.43 -13.24
C MET A 42 -6.24 -3.23 -14.56
N ASP A 43 -6.51 -2.11 -15.22
CA ASP A 43 -5.68 -1.67 -16.33
C ASP A 43 -4.35 -1.07 -15.83
N GLU A 44 -3.43 -0.81 -16.77
CA GLU A 44 -2.10 -0.27 -16.44
C GLU A 44 -2.20 1.09 -15.72
N VAL A 45 -3.16 1.94 -16.08
CA VAL A 45 -3.29 3.28 -15.49
C VAL A 45 -3.76 3.17 -14.05
N GLU A 46 -4.77 2.35 -13.79
CA GLU A 46 -5.27 2.05 -12.45
C GLU A 46 -4.17 1.41 -11.59
N PHE A 47 -3.41 0.47 -12.15
CA PHE A 47 -2.29 -0.14 -11.46
C PHE A 47 -1.21 0.89 -11.09
N GLN A 48 -0.80 1.74 -12.03
CA GLN A 48 0.21 2.78 -11.76
C GLN A 48 -0.25 3.79 -10.70
N GLN A 49 -1.52 4.17 -10.71
CA GLN A 49 -2.09 5.07 -9.69
C GLN A 49 -2.11 4.43 -8.31
N LEU A 50 -2.53 3.16 -8.23
CA LEU A 50 -2.52 2.39 -6.99
C LEU A 50 -1.09 2.23 -6.47
N TYR A 51 -0.17 1.84 -7.35
CA TYR A 51 1.25 1.64 -7.03
C TYR A 51 1.84 2.91 -6.46
N LYS A 52 1.64 4.05 -7.12
CA LYS A 52 2.12 5.36 -6.66
C LYS A 52 1.53 5.72 -5.31
N SER A 53 0.21 5.57 -5.12
CA SER A 53 -0.46 5.91 -3.87
C SER A 53 0.05 5.07 -2.70
N ALA A 54 0.26 3.77 -2.92
CA ALA A 54 0.83 2.87 -1.92
C ALA A 54 2.30 3.24 -1.61
N LEU A 55 3.10 3.55 -2.64
CA LEU A 55 4.49 3.97 -2.47
C LEU A 55 4.59 5.30 -1.71
N ASP A 56 3.72 6.27 -1.97
CA ASP A 56 3.70 7.56 -1.28
C ASP A 56 3.38 7.40 0.22
N VAL A 57 2.45 6.50 0.56
CA VAL A 57 2.16 6.12 1.96
C VAL A 57 3.39 5.50 2.61
N LEU A 58 3.98 4.47 1.97
CA LEU A 58 5.18 3.81 2.49
C LEU A 58 6.34 4.79 2.64
N TRP A 59 6.49 5.71 1.69
CA TRP A 59 7.49 6.78 1.72
C TRP A 59 7.31 7.67 2.94
N ARG A 60 6.12 8.25 3.10
CA ARG A 60 5.81 9.19 4.18
C ARG A 60 6.00 8.59 5.58
N TRP A 61 5.67 7.31 5.76
CA TRP A 61 5.59 6.71 7.09
C TRP A 61 6.82 5.87 7.46
N ILE A 62 7.47 5.24 6.49
CA ILE A 62 8.51 4.24 6.72
C ILE A 62 9.81 4.65 6.02
N LEU A 63 9.78 4.78 4.69
CA LEU A 63 11.01 4.85 3.90
C LEU A 63 11.72 6.20 4.04
N SER A 64 11.01 7.31 4.27
CA SER A 64 11.64 8.63 4.45
C SER A 64 12.52 8.74 5.70
N ARG A 65 12.40 7.77 6.63
CA ARG A 65 13.25 7.69 7.83
C ARG A 65 14.56 6.95 7.55
N THR A 66 14.59 6.12 6.51
CA THR A 66 15.71 5.25 6.16
C THR A 66 16.46 5.76 4.93
N PHE A 67 15.74 6.29 3.96
CA PHE A 67 16.27 6.77 2.68
C PHE A 67 16.18 8.30 2.61
N ARG A 68 17.14 8.93 1.93
CA ARG A 68 17.20 10.39 1.81
C ARG A 68 16.29 10.91 0.70
N THR A 69 16.06 10.11 -0.34
CA THR A 69 15.22 10.48 -1.49
C THR A 69 14.36 9.31 -1.98
N GLN A 70 13.20 9.61 -2.57
CA GLN A 70 12.29 8.60 -3.12
C GLN A 70 12.97 7.73 -4.17
N ARG A 71 13.81 8.34 -5.01
CA ARG A 71 14.62 7.65 -6.01
C ARG A 71 15.60 6.63 -5.41
N GLU A 72 16.14 6.90 -4.23
CA GLU A 72 17.01 5.95 -3.52
C GLU A 72 16.24 4.71 -3.06
N ALA A 73 15.03 4.90 -2.52
CA ALA A 73 14.15 3.81 -2.13
C ALA A 73 13.65 3.00 -3.34
N GLU A 74 13.29 3.67 -4.45
CA GLU A 74 12.90 3.01 -5.70
C GLU A 74 14.05 2.17 -6.29
N ASN A 75 15.27 2.70 -6.29
CA ASN A 75 16.45 1.95 -6.73
C ASN A 75 16.69 0.71 -5.85
N ALA A 76 16.52 0.83 -4.53
CA ALA A 76 16.65 -0.31 -3.62
C ALA A 76 15.56 -1.36 -3.86
N ALA A 77 14.31 -0.93 -4.11
CA ALA A 77 13.22 -1.82 -4.49
C ALA A 77 13.51 -2.55 -5.82
N ALA A 78 14.03 -1.83 -6.82
CA ALA A 78 14.43 -2.42 -8.10
C ALA A 78 15.55 -3.45 -7.95
N GLN A 79 16.53 -3.19 -7.09
CA GLN A 79 17.57 -4.17 -6.76
C GLN A 79 16.98 -5.42 -6.11
N LEU A 80 16.11 -5.27 -5.11
CA LEU A 80 15.42 -6.41 -4.48
C LEU A 80 14.61 -7.24 -5.48
N MET A 81 13.90 -6.59 -6.42
CA MET A 81 13.16 -7.29 -7.48
C MET A 81 14.08 -8.04 -8.44
N SER A 82 15.28 -7.50 -8.73
CA SER A 82 16.26 -8.19 -9.58
C SER A 82 16.86 -9.46 -8.95
N PHE A 83 16.86 -9.58 -7.62
CA PHE A 83 17.30 -10.78 -6.91
C PHE A 83 16.21 -11.84 -6.74
N ALA A 84 14.94 -11.47 -6.93
CA ALA A 84 13.79 -12.37 -6.81
C ALA A 84 13.38 -13.01 -8.16
N GLY A 85 14.14 -12.75 -9.23
CA GLY A 85 13.98 -13.32 -10.57
C GLY A 85 14.79 -14.61 -10.76
#